data_AF-A0A9D8L2G6-F1
#
_entry.id   AF-A0A9D8L2G6-F1
#
_cell.length_a   1.000
_cell.length_b   1.000
_cell.length_c   1.000
_cell.angle_alpha   90.00
_cell.angle_beta   90.00
_cell.angle_gamma   90.00
#
_symmetry.space_group_name_H-M   'P 1'
#
loop_
_entity.id
_entity.type
_entity.pdbx_description
1 polymer ?
#
loop_
_entity_poly.entity_id
_entity_poly.type
_entity_poly.pdbx_seq_one_letter_code
_entity_poly.pdbx_strand_id
1 'polypeptide(L)'
;ADRSHRQLLQPGARQRLRIADTRLLGRRLAAGSRLVVTVGVVKQPDQQLNLGSGRPPADETLADAGQPLEIGWFGSSYLDFPMRE
;
A
#
# COMPACT_ATOMS: atom_id res chain seq x y z
N ALA A 1 8.05 -10.94 1.83
CA ALA A 1 7.21 -11.71 2.74
C ALA A 1 6.28 -12.56 1.89
N ASP A 2 6.04 -13.80 2.32
CA ASP A 2 5.02 -14.65 1.73
C ASP A 2 3.63 -14.05 2.00
N ARG A 3 2.85 -13.79 0.95
CA ARG A 3 1.52 -13.16 1.04
C ARG A 3 0.44 -14.10 1.55
N SER A 4 0.70 -15.42 1.56
CA SER A 4 -0.22 -16.41 2.15
C SER A 4 -0.20 -16.38 3.68
N HIS A 5 0.86 -15.82 4.27
CA HIS A 5 1.03 -15.72 5.71
C HIS A 5 0.82 -14.28 6.18
N ARG A 6 -0.24 -14.07 6.96
CA ARG A 6 -0.59 -12.77 7.52
C ARG A 6 0.46 -12.33 8.55
N GLN A 7 1.01 -11.14 8.37
CA GLN A 7 1.95 -10.50 9.30
C GLN A 7 1.40 -9.13 9.72
N LEU A 8 1.25 -8.92 11.02
CA LEU A 8 0.75 -7.66 11.56
C LEU A 8 1.83 -6.58 11.56
N LEU A 9 1.42 -5.35 11.28
CA LEU A 9 2.26 -4.18 11.45
C LEU A 9 2.31 -3.80 12.94
N GLN A 10 3.42 -3.22 13.38
CA GLN A 10 3.58 -2.72 14.73
C GLN A 10 3.44 -1.19 14.71
N PRO A 11 2.43 -0.61 15.39
CA PRO A 11 2.26 0.83 15.46
C PRO A 11 3.51 1.54 15.98
N GLY A 12 3.87 2.67 15.37
CA GLY A 12 5.05 3.48 15.75
C GLY A 12 6.40 2.88 15.36
N ALA A 13 6.46 1.61 14.93
CA ALA A 13 7.69 0.99 14.46
C ALA A 13 7.87 1.22 12.96
N ARG A 14 9.09 1.58 12.54
CA ARG A 14 9.43 1.67 11.12
C ARG A 14 9.43 0.28 10.50
N GLN A 15 8.68 0.11 9.41
CA GLN A 15 8.59 -1.15 8.69
C GLN A 15 8.84 -0.95 7.19
N ARG A 16 9.44 -1.96 6.54
CA ARG A 16 9.68 -1.98 5.09
C ARG A 16 8.67 -2.89 4.43
N LEU A 17 7.77 -2.30 3.64
CA LEU A 17 6.75 -3.03 2.89
C LEU A 17 7.18 -3.15 1.42
N ARG A 18 7.09 -4.37 0.86
CA ARG A 18 7.28 -4.60 -0.57
C ARG A 18 5.90 -4.67 -1.23
N ILE A 19 5.62 -3.72 -2.11
CA ILE A 19 4.43 -3.72 -2.96
C ILE A 19 4.88 -4.23 -4.33
N ALA A 20 4.33 -5.36 -4.76
CA ALA A 20 4.71 -6.03 -6.02
C ALA A 20 3.53 -6.15 -7.00
N ASP A 21 2.38 -5.61 -6.64
CA ASP A 21 1.17 -5.74 -7.44
C ASP A 21 1.05 -4.53 -8.36
N THR A 22 1.62 -4.66 -9.56
CA THR A 22 1.54 -3.62 -10.58
C THR A 22 1.21 -4.27 -11.91
N ARG A 23 -0.08 -4.26 -12.26
CA ARG A 23 -0.46 -4.32 -13.67
C ARG A 23 0.11 -3.07 -14.34
N LEU A 24 1.26 -3.23 -14.96
CA LEU A 24 1.89 -2.22 -15.79
C LEU A 24 1.45 -2.46 -17.24
N LEU A 25 0.87 -1.43 -17.85
CA LEU A 25 0.72 -1.38 -19.30
C LEU A 25 1.97 -0.70 -19.87
N GLY A 26 2.58 -1.31 -20.89
CA GLY A 26 3.71 -0.69 -21.59
C GLY A 26 3.28 0.62 -22.23
N ARG A 27 3.92 1.73 -21.85
CA ARG A 27 3.64 3.05 -22.42
C ARG A 27 4.94 3.76 -22.75
N ARG A 28 5.10 4.18 -24.00
CA ARG A 28 6.17 5.08 -24.40
C ARG A 28 5.85 6.49 -23.90
N LEU A 29 6.75 7.07 -23.13
CA LEU A 29 6.63 8.44 -22.64
C LEU A 29 7.30 9.41 -23.62
N ALA A 30 6.63 10.50 -23.95
CA ALA A 30 7.23 11.57 -24.75
C ALA A 30 8.26 12.35 -23.92
N ALA A 31 9.21 12.99 -24.58
CA ALA A 31 10.14 13.91 -23.92
C ALA A 31 9.35 14.99 -23.14
N GLY A 32 9.79 15.27 -21.91
CA GLY A 32 9.12 16.20 -21.01
C GLY A 32 8.00 15.60 -20.14
N SER A 33 7.64 14.33 -20.32
CA SER A 33 6.67 13.65 -19.43
C SER A 33 7.21 13.53 -18.00
N ARG A 34 6.29 13.44 -17.03
CA ARG A 34 6.61 13.19 -15.61
C ARG A 34 5.87 11.96 -15.11
N LEU A 35 6.52 11.19 -14.25
CA LEU A 35 5.90 10.10 -13.50
C LEU A 35 5.35 10.65 -12.19
N VAL A 36 4.08 10.36 -11.91
CA VAL A 36 3.43 10.67 -10.64
C VAL A 36 2.96 9.35 -10.03
N VAL A 37 3.29 9.13 -8.75
CA VAL A 37 2.92 7.92 -8.02
C VAL A 37 2.19 8.32 -6.75
N THR A 38 1.03 7.71 -6.54
CA THR A 38 0.25 7.85 -5.31
C THR A 38 0.38 6.56 -4.51
N VAL A 39 0.70 6.70 -3.22
CA VAL A 39 0.71 5.58 -2.28
C VAL A 39 -0.24 5.92 -1.16
N GLY A 40 -1.19 5.03 -0.90
CA GLY A 40 -2.21 5.23 0.11
C GLY A 40 -2.93 3.93 0.44
N VAL A 41 -3.92 4.04 1.31
CA VAL A 41 -4.80 2.93 1.67
C VAL A 41 -5.93 2.86 0.66
N VAL A 42 -6.19 1.66 0.13
CA VAL A 42 -7.30 1.43 -0.79
C VAL A 42 -8.61 1.51 0.00
N LYS A 43 -9.51 2.38 -0.44
CA LYS A 43 -10.87 2.53 0.09
C LYS A 43 -11.82 2.50 -1.10
N GLN A 44 -12.29 1.31 -1.45
CA GLN A 44 -13.18 1.09 -2.60
C GLN A 44 -14.37 0.23 -2.17
N PRO A 45 -15.58 0.47 -2.70
CA PRO A 45 -16.78 -0.28 -2.29
C PRO A 45 -16.71 -1.80 -2.53
N ASP A 46 -15.88 -2.24 -3.47
CA ASP A 46 -15.67 -3.63 -3.86
C ASP A 46 -14.54 -4.33 -3.08
N GLN A 47 -13.91 -3.64 -2.13
CA GLN A 47 -12.84 -4.20 -1.29
C GLN A 47 -13.21 -4.14 0.19
N GLN A 48 -12.77 -5.14 0.95
CA GLN A 48 -12.89 -5.12 2.40
C GLN A 48 -12.02 -3.99 2.97
N LEU A 49 -12.62 -3.17 3.83
CA LEU A 49 -11.91 -2.12 4.53
C LEU A 49 -11.29 -2.67 5.81
N ASN A 50 -9.99 -2.44 6.01
CA ASN A 50 -9.31 -2.69 7.27
C ASN A 50 -9.42 -1.45 8.17
N LEU A 51 -10.05 -1.60 9.34
CA LEU A 51 -10.30 -0.60 10.37
C LEU A 51 -9.20 -0.55 11.43
N GLY A 52 -8.25 -1.47 11.40
CA GLY A 52 -7.01 -1.40 12.18
C GLY A 52 -7.01 -2.20 13.48
N SER A 53 -7.99 -3.10 13.70
CA SER A 53 -8.04 -3.91 14.94
C SER A 53 -6.95 -4.99 14.99
N GLY A 54 -6.40 -5.36 13.83
CA GLY A 54 -5.50 -6.49 13.71
C GLY A 54 -6.21 -7.85 13.60
N ARG A 55 -7.55 -7.89 13.54
CA ARG A 55 -8.34 -9.08 13.19
C ARG A 55 -8.51 -9.23 11.67
N PRO A 56 -9.08 -10.33 11.15
CA PRO A 56 -9.47 -10.40 9.75
C PRO A 56 -10.44 -9.25 9.42
N PRO A 57 -10.21 -8.48 8.32
CA PRO A 57 -11.07 -7.34 7.98
C PRO A 57 -12.56 -7.69 7.84
N ALA A 58 -12.87 -8.93 7.43
CA ALA A 58 -14.25 -9.42 7.32
C ALA A 58 -15.00 -9.49 8.66
N ASP A 59 -14.27 -9.56 9.78
CA ASP A 59 -14.83 -9.69 11.14
C ASP A 59 -14.83 -8.34 11.89
N GLU A 60 -14.40 -7.26 11.23
CA GLU A 60 -14.34 -5.92 11.82
C GLU A 60 -15.67 -5.19 11.64
N THR A 61 -15.97 -4.34 12.62
CA THR A 61 -17.16 -3.50 12.68
C THR A 61 -16.73 -2.05 12.90
N LEU A 62 -17.65 -1.10 12.74
CA LEU A 62 -17.33 0.31 12.99
C LEU A 62 -16.80 0.57 14.42
N ALA A 63 -17.15 -0.27 15.39
CA ALA A 63 -16.63 -0.18 16.76
C ALA A 63 -15.13 -0.49 16.88
N ASP A 64 -14.55 -1.12 15.87
CA ASP A 64 -13.11 -1.40 15.78
C ASP A 64 -12.30 -0.23 15.25
N ALA A 65 -12.97 0.77 14.65
CA ALA A 65 -12.31 1.99 14.25
C ALA A 65 -11.86 2.76 15.50
N GLY A 66 -10.56 3.00 15.60
CA GLY A 66 -9.96 3.71 16.73
C GLY A 66 -9.39 5.06 16.32
N GLN A 67 -8.11 5.24 16.59
CA GLN A 67 -7.38 6.46 16.24
C GLN A 67 -7.23 6.59 14.71
N PRO A 68 -7.19 7.84 14.18
CA PRO A 68 -6.88 8.08 12.79
C PRO A 68 -5.57 7.40 12.36
N LEU A 69 -5.54 6.86 11.15
CA LEU A 69 -4.32 6.30 10.59
C LEU A 69 -3.34 7.42 10.24
N GLU A 70 -2.18 7.41 10.89
CA GLU A 70 -1.04 8.25 10.57
C GLU A 70 0.01 7.45 9.81
N ILE A 71 0.52 7.99 8.69
CA ILE A 71 1.52 7.34 7.85
C ILE A 71 2.75 8.25 7.75
N GLY A 72 3.88 7.75 8.28
CA GLY A 72 5.19 8.37 8.11
C GLY A 72 5.94 7.75 6.94
N TRP A 73 6.27 8.55 5.93
CA TRP A 73 7.10 8.13 4.80
C TRP A 73 8.57 8.45 5.06
N PHE A 74 9.45 7.48 4.84
CA PHE A 74 10.89 7.63 5.02
C PHE A 74 11.62 7.56 3.67
N GLY A 75 12.66 8.36 3.49
CA GLY A 75 13.37 8.55 2.21
C GLY A 75 14.20 7.35 1.71
N SER A 76 14.14 6.18 2.36
CA SER A 76 14.88 4.98 1.95
C SER A 76 14.07 4.03 1.05
N SER A 77 12.95 4.51 0.54
CA SER A 77 12.06 3.77 -0.36
C SER A 77 12.42 4.08 -1.81
N TYR A 78 12.13 3.15 -2.72
CA TYR A 78 12.36 3.33 -4.14
C TYR A 78 11.22 2.69 -4.93
N LEU A 79 11.08 3.11 -6.18
CA LEU A 79 10.20 2.50 -7.17
C LEU A 79 11.08 1.84 -8.22
N ASP A 80 10.75 0.60 -8.56
CA ASP A 80 11.46 -0.18 -9.57
C ASP A 80 10.55 -0.31 -10.78
N PHE A 81 10.97 0.26 -11.92
CA PHE A 81 10.22 0.22 -13.17
C PHE A 81 11.04 -0.51 -14.22
N PRO A 82 10.47 -1.52 -14.90
CA PRO A 82 11.14 -2.17 -16.02
C PRO A 82 11.19 -1.20 -17.21
N MET A 83 12.35 -0.61 -17.46
CA MET A 83 12.61 0.22 -18.62
C MET A 83 13.05 -0.64 -19.81
N ARG A 84 12.58 -0.31 -21.01
CA ARG A 84 13.05 -0.89 -22.27
C ARG A 84 13.30 0.24 -23.25
N GLU A 85 14.35 0.11 -24.05
CA GLU A 85 14.66 1.00 -25.17
C GLU A 85 13.75 0.70 -26.38
#